data_AF-A0A937YHW1-F1
#
_entry.id   AF-A0A937YHW1-F1
#
_cell.length_a   1.000
_cell.length_b   1.000
_cell.length_c   1.000
_cell.angle_alpha   90.00
_cell.angle_beta   90.00
_cell.angle_gamma   90.00
#
_symmetry.space_group_name_H-M   'P 1'
#
loop_
_entity.id
_entity.type
_entity.pdbx_description
1 polymer ?
#
loop_
_entity_poly.entity_id
_entity_poly.type
_entity_poly.pdbx_seq_one_letter_code
_entity_poly.pdbx_strand_id
1 'polypeptide(L)' 'MTITILGGSGPMGSGLALRFASAGFSIAIGSRDAARATEAARELAA' A
#
# COMPACT_ATOMS: atom_id res chain seq x y z
N MET A 1 0.84 8.60 12.79
CA MET A 1 1.97 7.76 12.35
C MET A 1 1.58 7.11 11.04
N THR A 2 2.42 7.20 10.00
CA THR A 2 2.12 6.68 8.66
C THR A 2 3.20 5.67 8.25
N ILE A 3 2.79 4.49 7.80
CA ILE A 3 3.70 3.43 7.34
C ILE A 3 3.78 3.48 5.82
N THR A 4 4.97 3.72 5.29
CA THR A 4 5.20 3.72 3.84
C THR A 4 5.81 2.39 3.40
N ILE A 5 5.19 1.73 2.44
CA ILE A 5 5.65 0.44 1.89
C ILE A 5 6.24 0.66 0.50
N LEU A 6 7.57 0.62 0.40
CA LEU A 6 8.28 0.63 -0.89
C LEU A 6 8.15 -0.74 -1.56
N GLY A 7 7.61 -0.76 -2.78
CA GLY A 7 7.16 -2.00 -3.42
C GLY A 7 5.76 -2.44 -2.99
N GLY A 8 4.97 -1.54 -2.40
CA GLY A 8 3.61 -1.81 -1.91
C GLY A 8 2.62 -2.22 -3.01
N SER A 9 2.92 -1.93 -4.29
CA SER A 9 2.12 -2.37 -5.43
C SER A 9 2.39 -3.82 -5.86
N GLY A 10 3.31 -4.54 -5.21
CA GLY A 10 3.59 -5.97 -5.46
C GLY A 10 2.80 -6.88 -4.51
N PRO A 11 2.71 -8.19 -4.79
CA PRO A 11 1.83 -9.11 -4.06
C PRO A 11 2.12 -9.22 -2.55
N MET A 12 3.40 -9.18 -2.16
CA MET A 12 3.78 -9.15 -0.75
C MET A 12 3.49 -7.78 -0.10
N GLY A 13 3.80 -6.70 -0.83
CA GLY A 13 3.63 -5.33 -0.34
C GLY A 13 2.18 -4.96 -0.09
N SER A 14 1.27 -5.41 -0.97
CA SER A 14 -0.18 -5.21 -0.82
C SER A 14 -0.76 -6.01 0.35
N GLY A 15 -0.33 -7.25 0.56
CA GLY A 15 -0.73 -8.03 1.74
C GLY A 15 -0.30 -7.39 3.06
N LEU A 16 0.91 -6.83 3.10
CA LEU A 16 1.42 -6.09 4.26
C LEU A 16 0.65 -4.79 4.49
N ALA A 17 0.33 -4.06 3.41
CA ALA A 17 -0.48 -2.85 3.45
C ALA A 17 -1.86 -3.13 4.06
N LEU A 18 -2.56 -4.17 3.59
CA LEU A 18 -3.85 -4.57 4.15
C LEU A 18 -3.74 -4.92 5.62
N ARG A 19 -2.74 -5.72 6.01
CA ARG A 19 -2.58 -6.14 7.40
C ARG A 19 -2.38 -4.96 8.36
N PHE A 20 -1.54 -4.00 7.99
CA PHE A 20 -1.31 -2.82 8.81
C PHE A 20 -2.48 -1.82 8.77
N ALA A 21 -3.14 -1.67 7.62
CA ALA A 21 -4.36 -0.87 7.52
C ALA A 21 -5.47 -1.43 8.43
N SER A 22 -5.67 -2.76 8.44
CA SER A 22 -6.62 -3.42 9.35
C SER A 22 -6.25 -3.28 10.83
N ALA A 23 -4.98 -3.01 11.14
CA ALA A 23 -4.52 -2.71 12.49
C ALA A 23 -4.67 -1.21 12.85
N GLY A 24 -5.25 -0.39 11.98
CA GLY A 24 -5.55 1.02 12.22
C GLY A 24 -4.44 2.00 11.84
N PHE A 25 -3.39 1.54 11.15
CA PHE A 25 -2.33 2.43 10.67
C PHE A 25 -2.68 3.08 9.34
N SER A 26 -2.32 4.36 9.17
CA SER A 26 -2.34 5.01 7.86
C SER A 26 -1.21 4.46 7.00
N ILE A 27 -1.51 4.03 5.77
CA ILE A 27 -0.55 3.41 4.86
C ILE A 27 -0.32 4.30 3.62
N ALA A 28 0.94 4.39 3.18
CA ALA A 28 1.31 4.96 1.89
C ALA A 28 1.97 3.89 1.02
N ILE A 29 1.55 3.79 -0.25
CA ILE A 29 2.08 2.82 -1.21
C ILE A 29 3.15 3.50 -2.09
N GLY A 30 4.38 2.99 -2.02
CA GLY A 30 5.48 3.44 -2.87
C GLY A 30 5.79 2.45 -3.99
N SER A 31 6.05 2.94 -5.19
CA SER A 31 6.51 2.16 -6.35
C SER A 31 7.47 2.98 -7.20
N ARG A 32 8.21 2.29 -8.08
CA ARG A 32 9.00 2.93 -9.14
C ARG A 32 8.12 3.51 -10.25
N ASP A 33 6.85 3.12 -10.27
CA ASP A 33 5.84 3.54 -11.24
C ASP A 33 4.65 4.14 -10.47
N ALA A 34 4.45 5.45 -10.63
CA ALA A 34 3.44 6.20 -9.90
C ALA A 34 2.00 5.75 -10.22
N ALA A 35 1.75 5.34 -11.47
CA ALA A 35 0.42 4.85 -11.86
C ALA A 35 0.10 3.54 -11.15
N ARG A 36 1.07 2.61 -11.09
CA ARG A 36 0.91 1.36 -10.33
C ARG A 36 0.74 1.56 -8.82
N ALA A 37 1.45 2.51 -8.23
CA ALA A 37 1.25 2.83 -6.81
C ALA A 37 -0.17 3.37 -6.55
N THR A 38 -0.64 4.26 -7.44
CA THR A 38 -1.98 4.87 -7.34
C THR A 38 -3.07 3.83 -7.49
N GLU A 39 -2.97 2.94 -8.47
CA GLU A 39 -3.97 1.89 -8.69
C GLU A 39 -4.02 0.92 -7.51
N ALA A 40 -2.85 0.42 -7.05
CA ALA A 40 -2.79 -0.44 -5.88
C ALA A 40 -3.38 0.24 -4.63
N ALA A 41 -3.11 1.53 -4.42
CA ALA A 41 -3.70 2.26 -3.29
C ALA A 41 -5.23 2.36 -3.39
N ARG A 42 -5.80 2.47 -4.59
CA ARG A 42 -7.26 2.46 -4.80
C ARG A 42 -7.86 1.09 -4.55
N GLU A 43 -7.25 0.04 -5.11
CA GLU A 43 -7.71 -1.35 -4.91
C GLU A 43 -7.70 -1.74 -3.43
N LEU A 44 -6.67 -1.35 -2.69
CA LEU A 44 -6.54 -1.68 -1.26
C LEU A 44 -7.43 -0.83 -0.34
N ALA A 45 -8.00 0.26 -0.85
CA ALA A 45 -8.88 1.16 -0.10
C ALA A 45 -10.38 0.94 -0.40
N ALA A 46 -10.71 0.07 -1.36
CA ALA A 46 -12.07 -0.35 -1.69
C ALA A 46 -12.61 -1.37 -0.67
#